data_AF-A0A414NWF3-F1
#
_entry.id   AF-A0A414NWF3-F1
#
_cell.length_a   1.000
_cell.length_b   1.000
_cell.length_c   1.000
_cell.angle_alpha   90.00
_cell.angle_beta   90.00
_cell.angle_gamma   90.00
#
_symmetry.space_group_name_H-M   'P 1'
#
loop_
_entity.id
_entity.type
_entity.pdbx_description
1 polymer ?
#
loop_
_entity_poly.entity_id
_entity_poly.type
_entity_poly.pdbx_seq_one_letter_code
_entity_poly.pdbx_strand_id
1 'polypeptide(L)' 'MIELYGICGNKIAFNPYSVDYIQDSKMQGIRCTLICFNSGKKVFVDEKYEDVKRMLDDALVAEV' A
#
# COMPACT_ATOMS: atom_id res chain seq x y z
N MET A 1 -8.34 -3.41 -8.32
CA MET A 1 -7.03 -2.75 -8.60
C MET A 1 -6.90 -1.51 -7.72
N ILE A 2 -5.75 -1.31 -7.04
CA ILE A 2 -5.51 -0.17 -6.15
C ILE A 2 -4.55 0.81 -6.83
N GLU A 3 -4.83 2.11 -6.70
CA GLU A 3 -3.98 3.19 -7.19
C GLU A 3 -3.57 4.13 -6.05
N LEU A 4 -2.27 4.41 -5.94
CA LEU A 4 -1.68 5.29 -4.92
C LEU A 4 -0.56 6.14 -5.53
N TYR A 5 -0.10 7.14 -4.78
CA TYR A 5 1.12 7.89 -5.11
C TYR A 5 2.29 7.40 -4.28
N GLY A 6 3.42 7.17 -4.95
CA GLY A 6 4.70 6.94 -4.29
C GLY A 6 5.19 8.22 -3.64
N ILE A 7 6.08 8.11 -2.65
CA ILE A 7 6.66 9.30 -1.98
C ILE A 7 7.41 10.25 -2.92
N CYS A 8 7.78 9.79 -4.13
CA CYS A 8 8.39 10.61 -5.18
C CYS A 8 7.36 11.23 -6.16
N GLY A 9 6.06 11.15 -5.86
CA GLY A 9 4.98 11.67 -6.70
C GLY A 9 4.59 10.78 -7.89
N ASN A 10 5.24 9.62 -8.05
CA ASN A 10 4.90 8.69 -9.13
C ASN A 10 3.62 7.91 -8.81
N LYS A 11 2.70 7.83 -9.77
CA LYS A 11 1.51 6.99 -9.64
C LYS A 11 1.92 5.50 -9.64
N ILE A 12 1.38 4.73 -8.70
CA ILE A 12 1.59 3.30 -8.57
C ILE A 12 0.22 2.64 -8.62
N ALA A 13 0.05 1.72 -9.56
CA ALA A 13 -1.14 0.88 -9.65
C ALA A 13 -0.75 -0.59 -9.45
N PHE A 14 -1.49 -1.32 -8.63
CA PHE A 14 -1.20 -2.72 -8.33
C PHE A 14 -2.45 -3.54 -8.01
N ASN A 15 -2.31 -4.85 -8.10
CA ASN A 15 -3.33 -5.81 -7.69
C ASN A 15 -3.21 -6.03 -6.17
N PRO A 16 -4.29 -5.88 -5.36
CA PRO A 16 -4.23 -6.15 -3.91
C PRO A 16 -3.69 -7.55 -3.58
N TYR A 17 -4.00 -8.58 -4.37
CA TYR A 17 -3.50 -9.95 -4.17
C TYR A 17 -1.97 -10.11 -4.39
N SER A 18 -1.30 -9.10 -4.95
CA SER A 18 0.15 -9.10 -5.10
C SER A 18 0.90 -8.60 -3.87
N VAL A 19 0.18 -8.07 -2.87
CA VAL A 19 0.73 -7.58 -1.61
C VAL A 19 0.92 -8.75 -0.64
N ASP A 20 2.11 -8.82 -0.05
CA ASP A 20 2.46 -9.76 1.01
C ASP A 20 2.05 -9.19 2.36
N TYR A 21 2.58 -8.00 2.68
CA TYR A 21 2.25 -7.23 3.86
C TYR A 21 2.52 -5.74 3.66
N ILE A 22 1.97 -4.91 4.55
CA ILE A 22 2.29 -3.48 4.65
C ILE A 22 2.96 -3.19 5.99
N GLN A 23 3.77 -2.14 6.02
CA GLN A 23 4.49 -1.73 7.20
C GLN A 23 4.50 -0.21 7.32
N ASP A 24 4.25 0.30 8.51
CA ASP A 24 4.64 1.66 8.89
C ASP A 24 6.14 1.64 9.22
N SER A 25 6.95 2.35 8.44
CA SER A 25 8.42 2.27 8.50
C SER A 25 8.98 2.97 9.73
N LYS A 26 8.66 2.49 10.94
CA LYS A 26 9.07 3.06 12.24
C LYS A 26 8.76 4.55 12.39
N MET A 27 7.88 5.11 11.55
CA MET A 27 7.54 6.53 11.49
C MET A 27 6.06 6.69 11.84
N GLN A 28 5.68 6.14 13.01
CA GLN A 28 4.32 6.16 13.51
C GLN A 28 3.72 7.57 13.43
N GLY A 29 2.63 7.71 12.68
CA GLY A 29 1.91 8.97 12.50
C GLY A 29 2.36 9.83 11.31
N ILE A 30 3.37 9.41 10.55
CA ILE A 30 3.77 10.08 9.29
C ILE A 30 2.95 9.48 8.13
N ARG A 31 2.64 10.34 7.14
CA ARG A 31 2.01 9.93 5.88
C ARG A 31 3.04 9.19 4.99
N CYS A 32 3.42 7.98 5.37
CA CYS A 32 4.35 7.15 4.64
C CYS A 32 4.15 5.67 4.99
N THR A 33 3.78 4.85 4.01
CA THR A 33 3.59 3.40 4.21
C THR A 33 4.46 2.62 3.25
N LEU A 34 5.11 1.57 3.76
CA LEU A 34 5.84 0.60 2.96
C LEU A 34 4.91 -0.53 2.55
N ILE A 35 4.80 -0.78 1.25
CA ILE A 35 4.10 -1.93 0.68
C ILE A 35 5.14 -2.95 0.23
N CYS A 36 5.05 -4.17 0.76
CA CYS A 36 5.87 -5.31 0.39
C CYS A 36 5.06 -6.26 -0.48
N PHE A 37 5.57 -6.58 -1.66
CA PHE A 37 4.91 -7.44 -2.64
C PHE A 37 5.47 -8.87 -2.60
N ASN A 38 4.65 -9.84 -3.00
CA ASN A 38 5.03 -11.26 -3.11
C ASN A 38 6.24 -11.50 -4.05
N SER A 39 6.50 -10.55 -4.96
CA SER A 39 7.67 -10.56 -5.84
C SER A 39 8.99 -10.18 -5.15
N GLY A 40 8.95 -9.77 -3.87
CA GLY A 40 10.08 -9.18 -3.15
C GLY A 40 10.26 -7.68 -3.41
N LYS A 41 9.49 -7.08 -4.33
CA LYS A 41 9.48 -5.63 -4.56
C LYS A 41 8.95 -4.91 -3.31
N LYS A 42 9.51 -3.72 -3.03
CA LYS A 42 9.13 -2.87 -1.91
C LYS A 42 8.92 -1.45 -2.41
N VAL A 43 7.83 -0.81 -1.99
CA VAL A 43 7.48 0.53 -2.47
C VAL A 43 6.96 1.38 -1.31
N PHE A 44 7.47 2.60 -1.19
CA PHE A 44 6.93 3.60 -0.27
C PHE A 44 5.85 4.44 -0.94
N VAL A 45 4.70 4.55 -0.28
CA VAL A 45 3.56 5.37 -0.71
C VAL A 45 3.32 6.54 0.24
N ASP A 46 2.91 7.67 -0.32
CA ASP A 46 2.52 8.89 0.41
C ASP A 46 1.09 8.76 0.96
N GLU A 47 0.88 7.73 1.78
CA GLU A 47 -0.40 7.45 2.41
C GLU A 47 -0.20 6.86 3.81
N LYS A 48 -1.15 7.11 4.71
CA LYS A 48 -1.10 6.56 6.07
C LYS A 48 -1.34 5.05 6.08
N TYR A 49 -0.76 4.36 7.05
CA TYR A 49 -0.89 2.91 7.18
C TYR A 49 -2.35 2.45 7.24
N GLU A 50 -3.17 3.12 8.06
CA GLU A 50 -4.59 2.77 8.24
C GLU A 50 -5.40 2.97 6.96
N ASP A 51 -5.11 4.01 6.20
CA ASP A 51 -5.77 4.28 4.92
C ASP A 51 -5.36 3.24 3.87
N VAL A 52 -4.08 2.90 3.75
CA VAL A 52 -3.61 1.81 2.88
C VAL A 52 -4.23 0.47 3.28
N LYS A 53 -4.32 0.18 4.58
CA LYS A 53 -4.94 -1.04 5.07
C LYS A 53 -6.42 -1.12 4.69
N ARG A 54 -7.19 -0.06 4.93
CA ARG A 54 -8.62 0.00 4.54
C ARG A 54 -8.79 -0.18 3.04
N MET A 55 -7.95 0.47 2.22
CA MET A 55 -8.01 0.31 0.76
C MET A 55 -7.71 -1.13 0.31
N LEU A 56 -6.81 -1.84 0.99
CA LEU A 56 -6.55 -3.26 0.73
C LEU A 56 -7.75 -4.12 1.11
N ASP A 57 -8.28 -3.94 2.32
CA ASP A 57 -9.43 -4.70 2.82
C ASP A 57 -10.67 -4.48 1.94
N ASP A 58 -10.99 -3.24 1.59
CA ASP A 58 -12.11 -2.88 0.71
C ASP A 58 -11.96 -3.52 -0.68
N ALA A 59 -10.75 -3.50 -1.25
CA ALA A 59 -10.48 -4.07 -2.56
C ALA A 59 -10.57 -5.61 -2.57
N LEU A 60 -10.23 -6.27 -1.46
CA LEU A 60 -10.33 -7.72 -1.32
C LEU A 60 -11.77 -8.20 -1.06
N VAL A 61 -12.59 -7.39 -0.40
CA VAL A 61 -14.01 -7.70 -0.14
C VAL A 61 -14.89 -7.47 -1.37
N ALA A 62 -14.58 -6.45 -2.18
CA ALA A 62 -15.37 -6.12 -3.37
C ALA A 62 -15.30 -7.17 -4.51
N GLU A 63 -14.38 -8.14 -4.42
CA GLU A 63 -14.23 -9.23 -5.40
C GLU A 63 -14.90 -10.55 -4.94
N VAL A 64 -15.66 -10.54 -3.83
CA VAL A 64 -16.43 -11.69 -3.28
C VAL A 64 -17.92 -11.63 -3.61
#